data_AF-A0A0F9HWL6-F1
#
_entry.id   AF-A0A0F9HWL6-F1
#
_cell.length_a   1.000
_cell.length_b   1.000
_cell.length_c   1.000
_cell.angle_alpha   90.00
_cell.angle_beta   90.00
_cell.angle_gamma   90.00
#
_symmetry.space_group_name_H-M   'P 1'
#
loop_
_entity.id
_entity.type
_entity.pdbx_description
1 polymer ?
#
loop_
_entity_poly.entity_id
_entity_poly.type
_entity_poly.pdbx_seq_one_letter_code
_entity_poly.pdbx_strand_id
1 'polypeptide(L)'
;MTQLTLYKMEPVKSDVVYTPDYVAKEIVDWIKPSGKCLDPCKGDGAFLRALSADTEWCEIIEDRDFFDYTNKVDWIIGNPPYSIFEEWLRHSFEISDNVVYILPTNKVFQRQVIMDMINSWGGIKAIMVYGSGNTVGFPFGFSVGTFHFCRNWKGFCDLKLTRKALLED
;
A
#
# COMPACT_ATOMS: atom_id res chain seq x y z
N MET A 1 4.87 27.89 17.80
CA MET A 1 5.76 27.86 16.61
C MET A 1 6.87 26.86 16.90
N THR A 2 6.62 25.59 16.60
CA THR A 2 7.63 24.54 16.65
C THR A 2 8.09 24.30 15.22
N GLN A 3 9.37 24.52 15.01
CA GLN A 3 10.08 24.40 13.75
C GLN A 3 10.01 22.94 13.29
N LEU A 4 9.07 22.62 12.39
CA LEU A 4 9.11 21.40 11.58
C LEU A 4 10.33 21.53 10.67
N THR A 5 11.45 20.98 11.12
CA THR A 5 12.65 20.83 10.33
C THR A 5 12.32 20.05 9.06
N LEU A 6 12.31 20.77 7.94
CA LEU A 6 12.37 20.26 6.56
C LEU A 6 13.67 19.47 6.35
N TYR A 7 13.72 18.23 6.82
CA TYR A 7 14.61 17.25 6.23
C TYR A 7 13.72 16.31 5.42
N LYS A 8 13.74 16.45 4.10
CA LYS A 8 13.32 15.38 3.19
C LYS A 8 14.15 14.16 3.59
N MET A 9 13.52 13.16 4.19
CA MET A 9 14.23 11.94 4.57
C MET A 9 14.64 11.23 3.28
N GLU A 10 15.93 10.96 3.11
CA GLU A 10 16.34 10.11 1.99
C GLU A 10 15.69 8.73 2.12
N PRO A 11 15.25 8.12 1.01
CA PRO A 11 14.71 6.76 1.05
C PRO A 11 15.70 5.79 1.69
N VAL A 12 15.24 5.07 2.71
CA VAL A 12 16.03 3.98 3.28
C VAL A 12 16.14 2.89 2.22
N LYS A 13 17.37 2.54 1.80
CA LYS A 13 17.59 1.55 0.71
C LYS A 13 16.84 0.23 0.89
N SER A 14 16.67 -0.24 2.13
CA SER A 14 15.93 -1.48 2.41
C SER A 14 14.41 -1.38 2.20
N ASP A 15 13.86 -0.18 2.11
CA ASP A 15 12.44 0.06 1.83
C ASP A 15 12.14 0.19 0.33
N VAL A 16 13.17 0.27 -0.52
CA VAL A 16 12.97 0.31 -1.98
C VAL A 16 12.69 -1.10 -2.49
N VAL A 17 11.42 -1.45 -2.54
CA VAL A 17 10.93 -2.74 -3.03
C VAL A 17 10.00 -2.48 -4.21
N TYR A 18 10.48 -2.75 -5.43
CA TYR A 18 9.67 -2.58 -6.63
C TYR A 18 8.64 -3.71 -6.75
N THR A 19 7.44 -3.35 -7.20
CA THR A 19 6.36 -4.32 -7.46
C THR A 19 6.40 -4.73 -8.92
N PRO A 20 6.53 -6.03 -9.24
CA PRO A 20 6.41 -6.44 -10.64
C PRO A 20 5.04 -6.10 -11.23
N ASP A 21 5.01 -5.72 -12.51
CA ASP A 21 3.79 -5.29 -13.20
C ASP A 21 2.64 -6.31 -13.11
N TYR A 22 2.93 -7.61 -13.24
CA TYR A 22 1.92 -8.65 -13.15
C TYR A 22 1.25 -8.74 -11.77
N VAL A 23 1.99 -8.43 -10.69
CA VAL A 23 1.48 -8.39 -9.32
C VAL A 23 0.62 -7.16 -9.12
N ALA A 24 1.09 -5.99 -9.56
CA ALA A 24 0.31 -4.75 -9.49
C ALA A 24 -1.01 -4.89 -10.27
N LYS A 25 -0.96 -5.48 -11.48
CA LYS A 25 -2.14 -5.76 -12.30
C LYS A 25 -3.12 -6.70 -11.60
N GLU A 26 -2.65 -7.82 -11.04
CA GLU A 26 -3.53 -8.76 -10.32
C GLU A 26 -4.23 -8.09 -9.13
N ILE A 27 -3.50 -7.25 -8.38
CA ILE A 27 -4.08 -6.49 -7.26
C ILE A 27 -5.20 -5.58 -7.78
N VAL A 28 -4.95 -4.78 -8.82
CA VAL A 28 -5.95 -3.87 -9.39
C VAL A 28 -7.15 -4.61 -9.95
N ASP A 29 -6.94 -5.73 -10.66
CA ASP A 29 -8.01 -6.59 -11.19
C ASP A 29 -8.84 -7.24 -10.07
N TRP A 30 -8.24 -7.51 -8.92
CA TRP A 30 -8.91 -8.07 -7.75
C TRP A 30 -9.78 -7.03 -7.03
N ILE A 31 -9.23 -5.84 -6.77
CA ILE A 31 -9.94 -4.78 -6.02
C ILE A 31 -10.92 -3.97 -6.88
N LYS A 32 -10.65 -3.84 -8.19
CA LYS A 32 -11.46 -3.10 -9.18
C LYS A 32 -11.84 -1.69 -8.67
N PRO A 33 -10.85 -0.82 -8.42
CA PRO A 33 -11.12 0.50 -7.86
C PRO A 33 -11.95 1.34 -8.85
N SER A 34 -12.71 2.28 -8.31
CA SER A 34 -13.45 3.28 -9.09
C SER A 34 -13.44 4.62 -8.35
N GLY A 35 -13.39 5.71 -9.12
CA GLY A 35 -13.15 7.05 -8.58
C GLY A 35 -11.68 7.42 -8.61
N LYS A 36 -11.32 8.45 -7.85
CA LYS A 36 -9.96 9.00 -7.81
C LYS A 36 -9.01 8.05 -7.10
N CYS A 37 -7.93 7.68 -7.79
CA CYS A 37 -6.88 6.82 -7.25
C CYS A 37 -5.59 7.63 -7.02
N LEU A 38 -4.81 7.19 -6.03
CA LEU A 38 -3.47 7.69 -5.73
C LEU A 38 -2.50 6.52 -5.59
N ASP A 39 -1.39 6.57 -6.33
CA ASP A 39 -0.18 5.79 -6.05
C ASP A 39 0.76 6.63 -5.16
N PRO A 40 0.88 6.33 -3.86
CA PRO A 40 1.52 7.23 -2.91
C PRO A 40 3.05 7.17 -2.97
N CYS A 41 3.63 6.22 -3.70
CA CYS A 41 5.07 6.07 -3.89
C CYS A 41 5.33 5.25 -5.15
N LYS A 42 5.13 5.88 -6.32
CA LYS A 42 5.04 5.14 -7.58
C LYS A 42 6.27 4.31 -7.92
N GLY A 43 7.45 4.68 -7.43
CA GLY A 43 8.70 4.02 -7.79
C GLY A 43 8.87 3.99 -9.31
N ASP A 44 8.98 2.78 -9.86
CA ASP A 44 9.08 2.52 -11.29
C ASP A 44 7.73 2.53 -12.04
N GLY A 45 6.62 2.75 -11.34
CA GLY A 45 5.30 3.02 -11.88
C GLY A 45 4.42 1.79 -12.15
N ALA A 46 4.68 0.65 -11.51
CA ALA A 46 3.90 -0.57 -11.73
C ALA A 46 2.40 -0.41 -11.44
N PHE A 47 2.04 0.21 -10.31
CA PHE A 47 0.63 0.50 -9.99
C PHE A 47 0.06 1.59 -10.88
N LEU A 48 0.83 2.66 -11.16
CA LEU A 48 0.41 3.70 -12.11
C LEU A 48 0.08 3.16 -13.52
N ARG A 49 0.81 2.14 -14.00
CA ARG A 49 0.50 1.44 -15.26
C ARG A 49 -0.77 0.59 -15.19
N ALA A 50 -1.05 -0.01 -14.03
CA ALA A 50 -2.20 -0.90 -13.84
C ALA A 50 -3.51 -0.15 -13.54
N LEU A 51 -3.42 1.06 -12.97
CA LEU A 51 -4.56 1.90 -12.60
C LEU A 51 -5.06 2.77 -13.78
N SER A 52 -6.12 3.54 -13.55
CA SER A 52 -6.67 4.45 -14.55
C SER A 52 -5.68 5.57 -14.88
N ALA A 53 -5.74 6.08 -16.12
CA ALA A 53 -4.81 7.09 -16.63
C ALA A 53 -4.85 8.44 -15.87
N ASP A 54 -5.91 8.71 -15.11
CA ASP A 54 -6.10 9.89 -14.26
C ASP A 54 -5.64 9.69 -12.81
N THR A 55 -5.01 8.55 -12.50
CA THR A 55 -4.43 8.26 -11.18
C THR A 55 -3.37 9.30 -10.81
N GLU A 56 -3.56 9.93 -9.66
CA GLU A 56 -2.57 10.83 -9.08
C GLU A 56 -1.41 10.01 -8.49
N TRP A 57 -0.23 10.62 -8.33
CA TRP A 57 0.93 9.89 -7.80
C TRP A 57 1.88 10.80 -7.03
N CYS A 58 2.57 10.18 -6.08
CA CYS A 58 3.67 10.76 -5.33
C CYS A 58 4.94 9.93 -5.58
N GLU A 59 6.09 10.60 -5.59
CA GLU A 59 7.41 9.98 -5.64
C GLU A 59 8.41 11.00 -5.10
N ILE A 60 9.05 10.65 -3.99
CA ILE A 60 9.91 11.57 -3.26
C ILE A 60 11.16 11.95 -4.07
N ILE A 61 11.66 11.04 -4.91
CA ILE A 61 12.81 11.33 -5.81
C ILE A 61 12.42 12.22 -6.99
N GLU A 62 11.12 12.42 -7.24
CA GLU A 62 10.58 13.35 -8.24
C GLU A 62 9.93 14.58 -7.58
N ASP A 63 10.33 14.88 -6.34
CA ASP A 63 9.89 16.05 -5.56
C ASP A 63 8.37 16.10 -5.29
N ARG A 64 7.70 14.94 -5.25
CA ARG A 64 6.31 14.81 -4.86
C ARG A 64 6.22 13.94 -3.61
N ASP A 65 6.35 14.57 -2.44
CA ASP A 65 6.26 13.89 -1.15
C ASP A 65 4.81 13.47 -0.87
N PHE A 66 4.63 12.21 -0.45
CA PHE A 66 3.32 11.70 -0.06
C PHE A 66 2.77 12.44 1.15
N PHE A 67 3.59 12.80 2.14
CA PHE A 67 3.14 13.48 3.34
C PHE A 67 2.69 14.94 3.09
N ASP A 68 3.10 15.53 1.96
CA ASP A 68 2.62 16.83 1.50
C ASP A 68 1.29 16.73 0.72
N TYR A 69 0.85 15.51 0.36
CA TYR A 69 -0.37 15.29 -0.40
C TYR A 69 -1.60 15.30 0.52
N THR A 70 -2.41 16.36 0.47
CA THR A 70 -3.57 16.52 1.37
C THR A 70 -4.94 16.40 0.69
N ASN A 71 -4.98 16.18 -0.63
CA ASN A 71 -6.23 16.05 -1.37
C ASN A 71 -6.95 14.75 -1.01
N LYS A 72 -8.28 14.77 -1.03
CA LYS A 72 -9.08 13.55 -0.82
C LYS A 72 -9.15 12.73 -2.11
N VAL A 73 -8.95 11.42 -1.96
CA VAL A 73 -9.07 10.41 -3.03
C VAL A 73 -9.95 9.25 -2.55
N ASP A 74 -10.51 8.50 -3.48
CA ASP A 74 -11.36 7.35 -3.16
C ASP A 74 -10.53 6.10 -2.80
N TRP A 75 -9.35 5.99 -3.42
CA TRP A 75 -8.42 4.87 -3.28
C TRP A 75 -6.97 5.31 -3.18
N ILE A 76 -6.23 4.69 -2.25
CA ILE A 76 -4.77 4.69 -2.25
C ILE A 76 -4.29 3.27 -2.46
N ILE A 77 -3.45 3.04 -3.46
CA ILE A 77 -3.05 1.70 -3.88
C ILE A 77 -1.55 1.72 -4.16
N GLY A 78 -0.77 0.84 -3.55
CA GLY A 78 0.68 0.82 -3.79
C GLY A 78 1.47 -0.20 -2.96
N ASN A 79 2.79 -0.03 -2.96
CA ASN A 79 3.74 -0.75 -2.11
C ASN A 79 4.52 0.25 -1.24
N PRO A 80 4.06 0.54 -0.01
CA PRO A 80 4.61 1.61 0.80
C PRO A 80 5.98 1.25 1.38
N PRO A 81 6.78 2.24 1.81
CA PRO A 81 8.00 1.97 2.58
C PRO A 81 7.68 1.29 3.92
N TYR A 82 8.41 0.22 4.24
CA TYR A 82 8.07 -0.64 5.37
C TYR A 82 8.58 -0.14 6.72
N SER A 83 9.64 0.68 6.76
CA SER A 83 10.20 1.21 8.01
C SER A 83 9.30 2.21 8.71
N ILE A 84 8.57 3.03 7.94
CA ILE A 84 7.67 4.10 8.41
C ILE A 84 6.18 3.76 8.23
N PHE A 85 5.86 2.46 8.22
CA PHE A 85 4.53 1.98 7.86
C PHE A 85 3.41 2.54 8.76
N GLU A 86 3.70 2.81 10.04
CA GLU A 86 2.70 3.36 10.96
C GLU A 86 2.28 4.78 10.55
N GLU A 87 3.25 5.66 10.32
CA GLU A 87 3.04 7.04 9.88
C GLU A 87 2.42 7.07 8.49
N TRP A 88 2.90 6.21 7.59
CA TRP A 88 2.38 6.07 6.23
C TRP A 88 0.90 5.68 6.23
N LEU A 89 0.54 4.65 7.00
CA LEU A 89 -0.84 4.17 7.08
C LEU A 89 -1.74 5.21 7.75
N ARG A 90 -1.25 5.91 8.77
CA ARG A 90 -1.98 7.01 9.43
C ARG A 90 -2.32 8.12 8.44
N HIS A 91 -1.35 8.59 7.66
CA HIS A 91 -1.60 9.62 6.65
C HIS A 91 -2.56 9.12 5.56
N SER A 92 -2.39 7.88 5.09
CA SER A 92 -3.31 7.25 4.13
C SER A 92 -4.77 7.25 4.63
N PHE A 93 -4.97 6.95 5.91
CA PHE A 93 -6.26 6.96 6.59
C PHE A 93 -6.84 8.36 6.79
N GLU A 94 -6.06 9.41 6.68
CA GLU A 94 -6.56 10.78 6.71
C GLU A 94 -7.21 11.16 5.40
N ILE A 95 -6.68 10.72 4.25
CA ILE A 95 -7.06 11.27 2.94
C ILE A 95 -7.88 10.33 2.04
N SER A 96 -8.04 9.06 2.41
CA SER A 96 -8.82 8.07 1.64
C SER A 96 -9.83 7.28 2.49
N ASP A 97 -10.81 6.67 1.84
CA ASP A 97 -11.73 5.69 2.43
C ASP A 97 -11.31 4.24 2.13
N ASN A 98 -10.52 4.02 1.07
CA ASN A 98 -9.96 2.72 0.72
C ASN A 98 -8.43 2.81 0.60
N VAL A 99 -7.73 1.95 1.33
CA VAL A 99 -6.27 1.86 1.29
C VAL A 99 -5.89 0.41 1.01
N VAL A 100 -5.13 0.19 -0.07
CA VAL A 100 -4.74 -1.14 -0.55
C VAL A 100 -3.22 -1.20 -0.66
N TYR A 101 -2.59 -1.99 0.20
CA TYR A 101 -1.13 -2.12 0.21
C TYR A 101 -0.67 -3.56 0.15
N ILE A 102 0.33 -3.83 -0.69
CA ILE A 102 1.10 -5.07 -0.63
C ILE A 102 2.20 -4.92 0.44
N LEU A 103 2.23 -5.84 1.40
CA LEU A 103 3.02 -5.72 2.62
C LEU A 103 3.54 -7.09 3.08
N PRO A 104 4.69 -7.13 3.78
CA PRO A 104 5.00 -8.24 4.68
C PRO A 104 3.82 -8.46 5.63
N THR A 105 3.28 -9.68 5.73
CA THR A 105 2.05 -9.91 6.49
C THR A 105 2.21 -9.59 7.98
N ASN A 106 3.42 -9.78 8.52
CA ASN A 106 3.73 -9.41 9.90
C ASN A 106 3.64 -7.89 10.16
N LYS A 107 3.85 -7.02 9.17
CA LYS A 107 3.76 -5.56 9.37
C LYS A 107 2.39 -5.12 9.86
N VAL A 108 1.34 -5.84 9.46
CA VAL A 108 -0.04 -5.56 9.85
C VAL A 108 -0.37 -6.12 11.23
N PHE A 109 0.17 -7.30 11.58
CA PHE A 109 -0.27 -8.06 12.77
C PHE A 109 0.72 -8.08 13.94
N GLN A 110 1.95 -7.60 13.76
CA GLN A 110 3.00 -7.71 14.78
C GLN A 110 2.88 -6.70 15.91
N ARG A 111 2.34 -5.51 15.64
CA ARG A 111 2.30 -4.39 16.60
C ARG A 111 0.87 -4.04 16.99
N GLN A 112 0.57 -4.07 18.30
CA GLN A 112 -0.76 -3.73 18.83
C GLN A 112 -1.23 -2.34 18.40
N VAL A 113 -0.36 -1.34 18.42
CA VAL A 113 -0.70 0.04 18.01
C VAL A 113 -1.19 0.14 16.56
N ILE A 114 -0.65 -0.68 15.65
CA ILE A 114 -1.10 -0.74 14.25
C ILE A 114 -2.48 -1.38 14.18
N MET A 115 -2.68 -2.50 14.90
CA MET A 115 -3.97 -3.17 14.96
C MET A 115 -5.06 -2.29 15.55
N ASP A 116 -4.77 -1.56 16.63
CA ASP A 116 -5.69 -0.61 17.25
C ASP A 116 -6.04 0.54 16.29
N MET A 117 -5.05 1.06 15.56
CA MET A 117 -5.26 2.10 14.55
C MET A 117 -6.18 1.63 13.42
N ILE A 118 -5.95 0.43 12.88
CA ILE A 118 -6.81 -0.18 11.85
C ILE A 118 -8.23 -0.37 12.37
N ASN A 119 -8.39 -0.96 13.56
CA ASN A 119 -9.70 -1.25 14.15
C ASN A 119 -10.49 0.02 14.50
N SER A 120 -9.80 1.06 14.95
CA SER A 120 -10.43 2.34 15.28
C SER A 120 -10.91 3.07 14.03
N TRP A 121 -10.14 3.03 12.95
CA TRP A 121 -10.47 3.72 11.69
C TRP A 121 -11.55 3.00 10.87
N GLY A 122 -11.54 1.67 10.86
CA GLY A 122 -12.46 0.88 10.08
C GLY A 122 -12.23 -0.59 10.35
N GLY A 123 -11.42 -1.21 9.50
CA GLY A 123 -10.99 -2.59 9.63
C GLY A 123 -10.30 -3.05 8.34
N ILE A 124 -10.00 -4.34 8.27
CA ILE A 124 -9.50 -4.99 7.06
C ILE A 124 -10.69 -5.66 6.37
N LYS A 125 -11.02 -5.20 5.17
CA LYS A 125 -12.14 -5.74 4.38
C LYS A 125 -11.74 -7.02 3.65
N ALA A 126 -10.54 -7.05 3.09
CA ALA A 126 -10.06 -8.21 2.35
C ALA A 126 -8.54 -8.34 2.40
N ILE A 127 -8.04 -9.57 2.30
CA ILE A 127 -6.62 -9.89 2.26
C ILE A 127 -6.38 -10.94 1.17
N MET A 128 -5.36 -10.72 0.34
CA MET A 128 -4.83 -11.72 -0.59
C MET A 128 -3.38 -12.04 -0.24
N VAL A 129 -3.10 -13.27 0.20
CA VAL A 129 -1.76 -13.71 0.64
C VAL A 129 -1.09 -14.56 -0.43
N TYR A 130 0.14 -14.20 -0.80
CA TYR A 130 0.93 -14.85 -1.86
C TYR A 130 1.90 -15.94 -1.37
N GLY A 131 2.06 -16.06 -0.05
CA GLY A 131 3.13 -16.86 0.54
C GLY A 131 4.41 -16.04 0.59
N SER A 132 5.55 -16.62 0.19
CA SER A 132 6.87 -15.98 0.30
C SER A 132 7.03 -14.79 -0.66
N GLY A 133 7.66 -13.69 -0.23
CA GLY A 133 7.98 -12.55 -1.12
C GLY A 133 8.72 -12.96 -2.40
N ASN A 134 9.57 -13.98 -2.34
CA ASN A 134 10.26 -14.52 -3.50
C ASN A 134 9.28 -15.04 -4.60
N THR A 135 8.06 -15.46 -4.26
CA THR A 135 7.08 -15.95 -5.25
C THR A 135 6.46 -14.82 -6.09
N VAL A 136 6.59 -13.59 -5.63
CA VAL A 136 6.12 -12.36 -6.29
C VAL A 136 7.28 -11.44 -6.69
N GLY A 137 8.51 -11.96 -6.75
CA GLY A 137 9.69 -11.23 -7.22
C GLY A 137 10.33 -10.28 -6.20
N PHE A 138 9.94 -10.33 -4.92
CA PHE A 138 10.54 -9.49 -3.88
C PHE A 138 11.87 -10.06 -3.38
N PRO A 139 12.81 -9.22 -2.91
CA PRO A 139 14.16 -9.64 -2.52
C PRO A 139 14.22 -10.32 -1.13
N PHE A 140 13.11 -10.91 -0.66
CA PHE A 140 12.99 -11.49 0.67
C PHE A 140 12.02 -12.67 0.75
N GLY A 141 12.26 -13.56 1.72
CA GLY A 141 11.55 -14.83 1.84
C GLY A 141 10.32 -14.86 2.76
N PHE A 142 10.06 -13.82 3.56
CA PHE A 142 8.93 -13.82 4.49
C PHE A 142 7.57 -13.69 3.79
N SER A 143 6.49 -13.97 4.52
CA SER A 143 5.13 -13.95 3.99
C SER A 143 4.70 -12.54 3.55
N VAL A 144 4.14 -12.42 2.35
CA VAL A 144 3.62 -11.18 1.76
C VAL A 144 2.15 -11.31 1.39
N GLY A 145 1.40 -10.23 1.53
CA GLY A 145 0.01 -10.17 1.12
C GLY A 145 -0.44 -8.75 0.83
N THR A 146 -1.51 -8.64 0.05
CA THR A 146 -2.22 -7.38 -0.20
C THR A 146 -3.36 -7.23 0.79
N PHE A 147 -3.45 -6.06 1.43
CA PHE A 147 -4.44 -5.74 2.45
C PHE A 147 -5.32 -4.60 1.96
N HIS A 148 -6.64 -4.81 1.95
CA HIS A 148 -7.63 -3.76 1.73
C HIS A 148 -8.16 -3.28 3.08
N PHE A 149 -7.66 -2.14 3.54
CA PHE A 149 -8.23 -1.39 4.65
C PHE A 149 -9.38 -0.52 4.15
N CYS A 150 -10.52 -0.56 4.84
CA CYS A 150 -11.72 0.19 4.45
C CYS A 150 -12.28 0.98 5.64
N ARG A 151 -12.51 2.29 5.44
CA ARG A 151 -13.02 3.19 6.48
C ARG A 151 -14.37 2.67 6.97
N ASN A 152 -14.57 2.71 8.29
CA ASN A 152 -15.80 2.26 8.95
C ASN A 152 -16.18 0.78 8.69
N TRP A 153 -15.32 -0.04 8.07
CA TRP A 153 -15.64 -1.45 7.85
C TRP A 153 -15.66 -2.25 9.15
N LYS A 154 -16.82 -2.78 9.54
CA LYS A 154 -16.99 -3.62 10.74
C LYS A 154 -17.39 -5.07 10.42
N GLY A 155 -17.34 -5.45 9.14
CA GLY A 155 -17.67 -6.80 8.69
C GLY A 155 -16.52 -7.79 8.85
N PHE A 156 -16.76 -9.04 8.48
CA PHE A 156 -15.70 -10.04 8.37
C PHE A 156 -14.70 -9.65 7.28
N CYS A 157 -13.46 -10.12 7.44
CA CYS A 157 -12.42 -9.97 6.44
C CYS A 157 -12.45 -11.17 5.48
N ASP A 158 -12.55 -10.90 4.18
CA ASP A 158 -12.41 -11.93 3.15
C ASP A 158 -10.92 -12.28 2.96
N LEU A 159 -10.52 -13.53 3.23
CA LEU A 159 -9.15 -13.98 3.08
C LEU A 159 -9.01 -14.95 1.90
N LYS A 160 -8.15 -14.60 0.94
CA LYS A 160 -7.73 -15.46 -0.16
C LYS A 160 -6.27 -15.87 0.03
N LEU A 161 -5.99 -17.17 0.02
CA LEU A 161 -4.64 -17.71 -0.07
C LEU A 161 -4.36 -18.07 -1.53
N THR A 162 -3.40 -17.40 -2.17
CA THR A 162 -2.94 -17.72 -3.54
C THR A 162 -1.57 -18.36 -3.49
N ARG A 163 -1.32 -19.32 -4.40
CA ARG A 163 -0.03 -20.05 -4.47
C ARG A 163 0.97 -19.43 -5.45
N LYS A 164 0.52 -18.60 -6.40
CA LYS A 164 1.34 -17.81 -7.34
C LYS A 164 0.51 -16.64 -7.88
N ALA A 165 1.11 -15.46 -7.98
CA ALA A 165 0.62 -14.45 -8.92
C ALA A 165 0.85 -15.03 -10.33
N LEU A 166 -0.18 -15.04 -11.17
CA LEU A 166 -0.13 -15.67 -12.48
C LEU A 166 0.96 -14.97 -13.30
N LEU A 167 2.05 -15.66 -13.61
CA LEU A 167 2.94 -15.27 -14.69
C LEU A 167 2.14 -15.53 -15.97
N GLU A 168 1.85 -14.48 -16.74
CA GLU A 168 1.40 -14.68 -18.12
C GLU A 168 2.58 -15.28 -18.89
N ASP A 169 2.36 -16.47 -19.49
CA ASP A 169 3.28 -17.12 -20.44
C ASP A 169 3.37 -16.34 -21.76
#